data_AF-A0A7Z9LXV0-F1
#
_entry.id   AF-A0A7Z9LXV0-F1
#
_cell.length_a   1.000
_cell.length_b   1.000
_cell.length_c   1.000
_cell.angle_alpha   90.00
_cell.angle_beta   90.00
_cell.angle_gamma   90.00
#
_symmetry.space_group_name_H-M   'P 1'
#
loop_
_entity.id
_entity.type
_entity.pdbx_description
1 polymer ?
#
loop_
_entity_poly.entity_id
_entity_poly.type
_entity_poly.pdbx_seq_one_letter_code
_entity_poly.pdbx_strand_id
1 'polypeptide(L)'
;MNALVAYRTSLQLIVSINAKSDEYAWPELGVYDCYGCHHELKNPSWRGQTLPGVVPGRPQFHLWPTTLIALDDASNESLQTAGSQLRDNLNKHPFGNAKSISDDIGPLIAALTASIDKKLATRAMALANMIDPLPSAKTDAKQAITALCKLAAKQPDSFESARQIAWAIQSVYRDSQLPENIAVTSALEQLSKQLMLEFPAGPSLPTSTNQQSSQIAVSQYEPSEFQKFIADIDAALNP
;
A
#
# COMPACT_ATOMS: atom_id res chain seq x y z
N MET A 1 -10.47 -0.45 -8.65
CA MET A 1 -9.64 -0.18 -9.85
C MET A 1 -8.27 0.38 -9.51
N ASN A 2 -8.17 1.36 -8.62
CA ASN A 2 -6.93 2.12 -8.38
C ASN A 2 -5.76 1.27 -7.82
N ALA A 3 -6.01 0.34 -6.90
CA ALA A 3 -4.96 -0.51 -6.32
C ALA A 3 -4.26 -1.42 -7.35
N LEU A 4 -5.03 -2.05 -8.24
CA LEU A 4 -4.49 -2.88 -9.32
C LEU A 4 -3.60 -2.09 -10.28
N VAL A 5 -4.01 -0.87 -10.62
CA VAL A 5 -3.24 0.03 -11.50
C VAL A 5 -1.93 0.43 -10.83
N ALA A 6 -1.98 0.84 -9.56
CA ALA A 6 -0.80 1.21 -8.79
C ALA A 6 0.20 0.05 -8.75
N TYR A 7 -0.25 -1.15 -8.39
CA TYR A 7 0.62 -2.31 -8.34
C TYR A 7 1.22 -2.70 -9.68
N ARG A 8 0.38 -2.79 -10.73
CA ARG A 8 0.84 -3.07 -12.09
C ARG A 8 1.94 -2.08 -12.50
N THR A 9 1.73 -0.80 -12.23
CA THR A 9 2.69 0.26 -12.56
C THR A 9 3.99 0.09 -11.78
N SER A 10 3.91 -0.20 -10.48
CA SER A 10 5.10 -0.47 -9.65
C SER A 10 5.90 -1.66 -10.17
N LEU A 11 5.24 -2.76 -10.54
CA LEU A 11 5.91 -3.93 -11.11
C LEU A 11 6.58 -3.63 -12.45
N GLN A 12 5.90 -2.90 -13.33
CA GLN A 12 6.49 -2.48 -14.62
C GLN A 12 7.66 -1.54 -14.42
N LEU A 13 7.57 -0.62 -13.45
CA LEU A 13 8.66 0.26 -13.08
C LEU A 13 9.89 -0.57 -12.67
N ILE A 14 9.72 -1.50 -11.72
CA ILE A 14 10.79 -2.40 -11.24
C ILE A 14 11.47 -3.12 -12.40
N VAL A 15 10.72 -3.71 -13.33
CA VAL A 15 11.35 -4.40 -14.48
C VAL A 15 12.04 -3.41 -15.41
N SER A 16 11.42 -2.25 -15.69
CA SER A 16 11.94 -1.29 -16.66
C SER A 16 13.24 -0.61 -16.23
N ILE A 17 13.42 -0.32 -14.93
CA ILE A 17 14.67 0.25 -14.39
C ILE A 17 15.81 -0.77 -14.46
N ASN A 18 15.49 -2.06 -14.40
CA ASN A 18 16.46 -3.17 -14.46
C ASN A 18 16.84 -3.56 -15.89
N ALA A 19 16.00 -3.24 -16.87
CA ALA A 19 16.23 -3.58 -18.27
C ALA A 19 17.18 -2.60 -18.99
N LYS A 20 17.46 -1.42 -18.42
CA LYS A 20 18.39 -0.45 -19.00
C LYS A 20 19.83 -0.88 -18.71
N SER A 21 20.59 -1.13 -19.76
CA SER A 21 21.99 -1.61 -19.71
C SER A 21 23.01 -0.57 -19.25
N ASP A 22 22.57 0.62 -18.84
CA ASP A 22 23.48 1.66 -18.39
C ASP A 22 23.98 1.32 -16.98
N GLU A 23 25.30 1.29 -16.82
CA GLU A 23 26.02 0.94 -15.58
C GLU A 23 25.57 1.74 -14.35
N TYR A 24 24.88 2.88 -14.56
CA TYR A 24 24.40 3.78 -13.52
C TYR A 24 22.91 3.63 -13.16
N ALA A 25 22.15 2.76 -13.84
CA ALA A 25 20.72 2.63 -13.61
C ALA A 25 20.36 1.82 -12.35
N TRP A 26 21.30 1.02 -11.82
CA TRP A 26 21.04 0.10 -10.72
C TRP A 26 21.99 0.31 -9.53
N PRO A 27 21.47 0.39 -8.28
CA PRO A 27 20.05 0.40 -7.91
C PRO A 27 19.41 1.80 -8.05
N GLU A 28 18.17 1.86 -8.54
CA GLU A 28 17.33 3.07 -8.44
C GLU A 28 16.75 3.16 -7.01
N LEU A 29 17.33 3.99 -6.16
CA LEU A 29 16.98 4.06 -4.74
C LEU A 29 15.53 4.49 -4.49
N GLY A 30 14.91 5.21 -5.42
CA GLY A 30 13.52 5.68 -5.29
C GLY A 30 12.48 4.57 -5.20
N VAL A 31 12.78 3.35 -5.65
CA VAL A 31 11.84 2.21 -5.60
C VAL A 31 11.96 1.34 -4.35
N TYR A 32 12.98 1.57 -3.52
CA TYR A 32 13.24 0.79 -2.31
C TYR A 32 12.63 1.43 -1.07
N ASP A 33 12.23 0.60 -0.11
CA ASP A 33 11.97 1.07 1.24
C ASP A 33 13.26 1.64 1.86
N CYS A 34 13.11 2.70 2.64
CA CYS A 34 14.26 3.29 3.34
C CYS A 34 14.60 2.52 4.62
N TYR A 35 13.71 1.64 5.09
CA TYR A 35 13.73 1.03 6.41
C TYR A 35 14.70 -0.16 6.49
N GLY A 36 14.97 -0.83 5.37
CA GLY A 36 15.94 -1.90 5.28
C GLY A 36 17.40 -1.43 5.38
N CYS A 37 17.67 -0.13 5.13
CA CYS A 37 19.00 0.48 5.26
C CYS A 37 19.10 1.47 6.44
N HIS A 38 18.05 2.23 6.73
CA HIS A 38 18.04 3.23 7.80
C HIS A 38 17.21 2.71 8.97
N HIS A 39 17.91 2.20 9.99
CA HIS A 39 17.28 1.82 11.24
C HIS A 39 16.87 3.07 12.02
N GLU A 40 15.80 2.95 12.79
CA GLU A 40 15.37 4.00 13.70
C GLU A 40 16.25 4.01 14.97
N LEU A 41 16.44 5.19 15.57
CA LEU A 41 17.15 5.32 16.86
C LEU A 41 16.23 5.05 18.07
N LYS A 42 14.92 5.14 17.87
CA LYS A 42 13.90 4.83 18.88
C LYS A 42 13.93 3.32 19.21
N ASN A 43 13.93 2.97 20.50
CA ASN A 43 13.89 1.59 20.96
C ASN A 43 12.89 1.43 22.13
N PRO A 44 11.86 0.57 22.03
CA PRO A 44 11.52 -0.25 20.86
C PRO A 44 11.06 0.60 19.67
N SER A 45 11.42 0.19 18.45
CA SER A 45 10.86 0.75 17.21
C SER A 45 10.02 -0.32 16.53
N TRP A 46 8.84 0.07 16.06
CA TRP A 46 8.00 -0.78 15.23
C TRP A 46 8.68 -1.15 13.90
N ARG A 47 9.61 -0.32 13.39
CA ARG A 47 10.44 -0.65 12.22
C ARG A 47 11.59 -1.59 12.52
N GLY A 48 12.06 -1.58 13.76
CA GLY A 48 13.08 -2.52 14.24
C GLY A 48 12.57 -3.96 14.29
N GLN A 49 11.24 -4.15 14.26
CA GLN A 49 10.63 -5.47 14.08
C GLN A 49 10.77 -5.86 12.61
N THR A 50 11.56 -6.90 12.34
CA THR A 50 11.74 -7.40 10.98
C THR A 50 10.43 -7.97 10.45
N LEU A 51 10.01 -7.50 9.27
CA LEU A 51 8.92 -8.15 8.54
C LEU A 51 9.25 -9.64 8.35
N PRO A 52 8.27 -10.55 8.53
CA PRO A 52 8.50 -11.98 8.33
C PRO A 52 9.12 -12.27 6.96
N GLY A 53 10.25 -12.98 6.97
CA GLY A 53 10.97 -13.36 5.75
C GLY A 53 11.84 -12.26 5.13
N VAL A 54 12.02 -11.11 5.78
CA VAL A 54 12.97 -10.06 5.36
C VAL A 54 14.24 -10.12 6.19
N VAL A 55 15.40 -10.12 5.53
CA VAL A 55 16.71 -10.15 6.20
C VAL A 55 17.14 -8.70 6.58
N PRO A 56 17.63 -8.44 7.80
CA PRO A 56 18.17 -7.14 8.17
C PRO A 56 19.26 -6.64 7.23
N GLY A 57 19.23 -5.34 6.86
CA GLY A 57 20.18 -4.77 5.90
C GLY A 57 19.90 -5.17 4.45
N ARG A 58 18.68 -5.61 4.13
CA ARG A 58 18.22 -5.92 2.76
C ARG A 58 16.98 -5.08 2.43
N PRO A 59 17.15 -3.89 1.84
CA PRO A 59 16.04 -3.05 1.39
C PRO A 59 15.10 -3.84 0.49
N GLN A 60 13.81 -3.81 0.81
CA GLN A 60 12.78 -4.35 -0.08
C GLN A 60 12.32 -3.24 -1.04
N PHE A 61 11.60 -3.61 -2.10
CA PHE A 61 10.82 -2.60 -2.82
C PHE A 61 9.71 -2.06 -1.92
N HIS A 62 9.23 -0.84 -2.20
CA HIS A 62 8.06 -0.28 -1.52
C HIS A 62 6.91 -1.29 -1.49
N LEU A 63 6.47 -1.65 -0.28
CA LEU A 63 5.38 -2.62 -0.09
C LEU A 63 4.01 -1.98 -0.25
N TRP A 64 3.89 -0.66 -0.10
CA TRP A 64 2.59 0.00 -0.15
C TRP A 64 1.75 -0.33 -1.40
N PRO A 65 2.30 -0.53 -2.63
CA PRO A 65 1.47 -0.86 -3.80
C PRO A 65 0.73 -2.20 -3.68
N THR A 66 1.16 -3.10 -2.79
CA THR A 66 0.50 -4.40 -2.56
C THR A 66 -0.62 -4.33 -1.54
N THR A 67 -0.62 -3.33 -0.66
CA THR A 67 -1.50 -3.22 0.51
C THR A 67 -2.96 -3.53 0.17
N LEU A 68 -3.52 -2.79 -0.78
CA LEU A 68 -4.95 -2.89 -1.11
C LEU A 68 -5.27 -4.01 -2.12
N ILE A 69 -4.27 -4.70 -2.67
CA ILE A 69 -4.51 -5.83 -3.57
C ILE A 69 -5.04 -7.04 -2.82
N ALA A 70 -4.73 -7.16 -1.52
CA ALA A 70 -5.27 -8.22 -0.68
C ALA A 70 -6.81 -8.24 -0.62
N LEU A 71 -7.46 -7.13 -0.99
CA LEU A 71 -8.93 -7.03 -1.10
C LEU A 71 -9.46 -7.47 -2.47
N ASP A 72 -8.58 -7.69 -3.45
CA ASP A 72 -8.97 -8.28 -4.72
C ASP A 72 -8.91 -9.81 -4.56
N ASP A 73 -10.00 -10.52 -4.88
CA ASP A 73 -10.06 -11.99 -4.94
C ASP A 73 -8.96 -12.60 -5.84
N ALA A 74 -8.30 -11.73 -6.61
CA ALA A 74 -7.09 -11.95 -7.38
C ALA A 74 -5.80 -12.22 -6.60
N SER A 75 -5.81 -12.61 -5.32
CA SER A 75 -4.60 -13.11 -4.63
C SER A 75 -4.14 -14.44 -5.24
N ASN A 76 -3.63 -14.32 -6.46
CA ASN A 76 -3.21 -15.36 -7.36
C ASN A 76 -1.91 -15.95 -6.82
N GLU A 77 -1.78 -17.27 -6.92
CA GLU A 77 -0.50 -17.97 -6.77
C GLU A 77 0.63 -17.25 -7.52
N SER A 78 0.36 -16.67 -8.70
CA SER A 78 1.33 -15.87 -9.45
C SER A 78 1.79 -14.60 -8.71
N LEU A 79 0.91 -13.93 -7.97
CA LEU A 79 1.26 -12.74 -7.18
C LEU A 79 2.15 -13.12 -5.99
N GLN A 80 1.80 -14.20 -5.31
CA GLN A 80 2.62 -14.74 -4.21
C GLN A 80 3.97 -15.26 -4.71
N THR A 81 3.99 -15.89 -5.89
CA THR A 81 5.21 -16.39 -6.53
C THR A 81 6.13 -15.24 -6.95
N ALA A 82 5.61 -14.23 -7.68
CA ALA A 82 6.43 -13.08 -8.07
C ALA A 82 6.93 -12.29 -6.85
N GLY A 83 6.07 -12.07 -5.86
CA GLY A 83 6.44 -11.38 -4.62
C GLY A 83 7.50 -12.13 -3.79
N SER A 84 7.38 -13.45 -3.68
CA SER A 84 8.38 -14.28 -2.98
C SER A 84 9.72 -14.31 -3.71
N GLN A 85 9.72 -14.47 -5.03
CA GLN A 85 10.97 -14.45 -5.82
C GLN A 85 11.66 -13.09 -5.78
N LEU A 86 10.92 -11.98 -5.82
CA LEU A 86 11.48 -10.64 -5.62
C LEU A 86 12.13 -10.52 -4.24
N ARG A 87 11.40 -10.89 -3.18
CA ARG A 87 11.94 -10.86 -1.81
C ARG A 87 13.18 -11.73 -1.66
N ASP A 88 13.17 -12.94 -2.20
CA ASP A 88 14.31 -13.86 -2.13
C ASP A 88 15.53 -13.33 -2.89
N ASN A 89 15.32 -12.66 -4.03
CA ASN A 89 16.37 -11.97 -4.76
C ASN A 89 16.98 -10.83 -3.90
N LEU A 90 16.14 -10.01 -3.28
CA LEU A 90 16.55 -8.90 -2.41
C LEU A 90 17.19 -9.36 -1.10
N ASN A 91 16.83 -10.53 -0.58
CA ASN A 91 17.44 -11.09 0.63
C ASN A 91 18.87 -11.58 0.40
N LYS A 92 19.16 -12.12 -0.80
CA LYS A 92 20.48 -12.67 -1.15
C LYS A 92 21.58 -11.61 -1.20
N HIS A 93 21.27 -10.41 -1.69
CA HIS A 93 22.22 -9.31 -1.85
C HIS A 93 21.56 -7.96 -1.50
N PRO A 94 22.29 -6.97 -0.93
CA PRO A 94 21.76 -5.62 -0.82
C PRO A 94 21.29 -5.12 -2.19
N PHE A 95 20.05 -4.63 -2.26
CA PHE A 95 19.37 -4.23 -3.50
C PHE A 95 19.17 -5.35 -4.54
N GLY A 96 19.43 -6.62 -4.20
CA GLY A 96 19.23 -7.75 -5.10
C GLY A 96 20.16 -7.78 -6.32
N ASN A 97 19.77 -8.59 -7.30
CA ASN A 97 20.50 -8.80 -8.55
C ASN A 97 19.62 -8.40 -9.74
N ALA A 98 19.98 -7.29 -10.41
CA ALA A 98 19.25 -6.73 -11.54
C ALA A 98 19.02 -7.73 -12.67
N LYS A 99 20.06 -8.52 -13.00
CA LYS A 99 20.00 -9.51 -14.08
C LYS A 99 18.95 -10.59 -13.78
N SER A 100 18.93 -11.12 -12.56
CA SER A 100 17.93 -12.10 -12.14
C SER A 100 16.52 -11.50 -12.09
N ILE A 101 16.37 -10.22 -11.71
CA ILE A 101 15.08 -9.53 -11.79
C ILE A 101 14.59 -9.43 -13.24
N SER A 102 15.45 -9.05 -14.17
CA SER A 102 15.10 -8.93 -15.59
C SER A 102 14.84 -10.29 -16.26
N ASP A 103 15.75 -11.25 -16.08
CA ASP A 103 15.77 -12.51 -16.83
C ASP A 103 14.84 -13.56 -16.23
N ASP A 104 14.84 -13.72 -14.90
CA ASP A 104 14.11 -14.80 -14.23
C ASP A 104 12.72 -14.35 -13.77
N ILE A 105 12.64 -13.15 -13.18
CA ILE A 105 11.40 -12.64 -12.54
C ILE A 105 10.58 -11.81 -13.53
N GLY A 106 11.23 -11.13 -14.48
CA GLY A 106 10.59 -10.30 -15.50
C GLY A 106 9.46 -10.99 -16.27
N PRO A 107 9.62 -12.23 -16.76
CA PRO A 107 8.55 -12.98 -17.41
C PRO A 107 7.32 -13.21 -16.51
N LEU A 108 7.51 -13.49 -15.21
CA LEU A 108 6.41 -13.66 -14.26
C LEU A 108 5.66 -12.35 -14.03
N ILE A 109 6.40 -11.25 -13.91
CA ILE A 109 5.83 -9.90 -13.80
C ILE A 109 5.04 -9.55 -15.07
N ALA A 110 5.55 -9.87 -16.26
CA ALA A 110 4.85 -9.66 -17.52
C ALA A 110 3.53 -10.43 -17.57
N ALA A 111 3.52 -11.70 -17.17
CA ALA A 111 2.30 -12.51 -17.10
C ALA A 111 1.29 -11.94 -16.07
N LEU A 112 1.77 -11.52 -14.90
CA LEU A 112 0.94 -10.94 -13.85
C LEU A 112 0.30 -9.62 -14.31
N THR A 113 1.09 -8.72 -14.91
CA THR A 113 0.60 -7.43 -15.41
C THR A 113 -0.40 -7.60 -16.55
N ALA A 114 -0.20 -8.57 -17.45
CA ALA A 114 -1.19 -8.92 -18.48
C ALA A 114 -2.51 -9.44 -17.87
N SER A 115 -2.43 -10.26 -16.81
CA SER A 115 -3.64 -10.70 -16.09
C SER A 115 -4.36 -9.54 -15.41
N ILE A 116 -3.63 -8.56 -14.87
CA ILE A 116 -4.22 -7.36 -14.28
C ILE A 116 -4.91 -6.53 -15.37
N ASP A 117 -4.28 -6.35 -16.54
CA ASP A 117 -4.85 -5.61 -17.67
C ASP A 117 -6.17 -6.22 -18.15
N LYS A 118 -6.23 -7.54 -18.28
CA LYS A 118 -7.48 -8.25 -18.63
C LYS A 118 -8.59 -7.98 -17.60
N LYS A 119 -8.27 -7.96 -16.31
CA LYS A 119 -9.25 -7.67 -15.25
C LYS A 119 -9.71 -6.22 -15.26
N LEU A 120 -8.80 -5.28 -15.44
CA LEU A 120 -9.14 -3.86 -15.57
C LEU A 120 -10.05 -3.62 -16.78
N ALA A 121 -9.75 -4.22 -17.93
CA ALA A 121 -10.61 -4.15 -19.12
C ALA A 121 -11.99 -4.76 -18.85
N THR A 122 -12.07 -5.91 -18.18
CA THR A 122 -13.34 -6.55 -17.84
C THR A 122 -14.19 -5.66 -16.91
N ARG A 123 -13.59 -5.07 -15.88
CA ARG A 123 -14.28 -4.15 -14.96
C ARG A 123 -14.73 -2.87 -15.67
N ALA A 124 -13.92 -2.32 -16.57
CA ALA A 124 -14.28 -1.15 -17.36
C ALA A 124 -15.47 -1.42 -18.29
N MET A 125 -15.49 -2.58 -18.96
CA MET A 125 -16.63 -3.00 -19.79
C MET A 125 -17.90 -3.23 -18.96
N ALA A 126 -17.78 -3.87 -17.79
CA ALA A 126 -18.92 -4.07 -16.90
C ALA A 126 -19.52 -2.72 -16.45
N LEU A 127 -18.68 -1.75 -16.09
CA LEU A 127 -19.11 -0.41 -15.70
C LEU A 127 -19.77 0.34 -16.88
N ALA A 128 -19.20 0.23 -18.08
CA ALA A 128 -19.76 0.87 -19.28
C ALA A 128 -21.11 0.27 -19.71
N ASN A 129 -21.37 -1.00 -19.38
CA ASN A 129 -22.59 -1.71 -19.74
C ASN A 129 -23.68 -1.64 -18.65
N MET A 130 -23.39 -1.08 -17.48
CA MET A 130 -24.42 -0.84 -16.45
C MET A 130 -25.26 0.39 -16.84
N ILE A 131 -26.51 0.15 -17.25
CA ILE A 131 -27.52 1.18 -17.60
C ILE A 131 -28.26 1.69 -16.34
N ASP A 132 -28.17 0.99 -15.21
CA ASP A 132 -28.77 1.36 -13.92
C ASP A 132 -27.68 1.77 -12.91
N PRO A 133 -28.01 2.60 -11.89
CA PRO A 133 -27.04 3.06 -10.91
C PRO A 133 -26.44 1.86 -10.19
N LEU A 134 -25.12 1.94 -9.93
CA LEU A 134 -24.34 0.96 -9.17
C LEU A 134 -25.16 0.39 -7.99
N PRO A 135 -25.01 -0.92 -7.67
CA PRO A 135 -25.69 -1.54 -6.53
C PRO A 135 -25.63 -0.65 -5.29
N SER A 136 -26.71 -0.64 -4.50
CA SER A 136 -26.98 0.41 -3.51
C SER A 136 -25.72 0.79 -2.72
N ALA A 137 -25.17 1.98 -3.00
CA ALA A 137 -23.85 2.41 -2.54
C ALA A 137 -23.64 2.29 -1.02
N LYS A 138 -24.73 2.22 -0.23
CA LYS A 138 -24.70 2.09 1.23
C LYS A 138 -24.25 0.70 1.72
N THR A 139 -24.84 -0.38 1.20
CA THR A 139 -24.51 -1.75 1.64
C THR A 139 -23.09 -2.12 1.21
N ASP A 140 -22.69 -1.67 0.02
CA ASP A 140 -21.34 -1.90 -0.52
C ASP A 140 -20.29 -1.09 0.25
N ALA A 141 -20.59 0.14 0.67
CA ALA A 141 -19.65 0.96 1.44
C ALA A 141 -19.35 0.37 2.82
N LYS A 142 -20.37 -0.07 3.57
CA LYS A 142 -20.16 -0.70 4.88
C LYS A 142 -19.32 -1.97 4.75
N GLN A 143 -19.63 -2.83 3.77
CA GLN A 143 -18.86 -4.05 3.52
C GLN A 143 -17.41 -3.75 3.11
N ALA A 144 -17.20 -2.75 2.25
CA ALA A 144 -15.88 -2.31 1.84
C ALA A 144 -15.06 -1.78 3.02
N ILE A 145 -15.64 -0.95 3.89
CA ILE A 145 -14.96 -0.45 5.10
C ILE A 145 -14.63 -1.61 6.03
N THR A 146 -15.55 -2.54 6.27
CA THR A 146 -15.26 -3.73 7.10
C THR A 146 -14.15 -4.59 6.50
N ALA A 147 -14.09 -4.76 5.18
CA ALA A 147 -13.00 -5.48 4.54
C ALA A 147 -11.66 -4.76 4.73
N LEU A 148 -11.64 -3.43 4.63
CA LEU A 148 -10.46 -2.60 4.92
C LEU A 148 -10.03 -2.68 6.39
N CYS A 149 -10.98 -2.66 7.34
CA CYS A 149 -10.69 -2.83 8.77
C CYS A 149 -10.08 -4.20 9.06
N LYS A 150 -10.64 -5.28 8.47
CA LYS A 150 -10.07 -6.63 8.60
C LYS A 150 -8.67 -6.74 8.02
N LEU A 151 -8.39 -6.04 6.91
CA LEU A 151 -7.06 -5.97 6.33
C LEU A 151 -6.10 -5.26 7.30
N ALA A 152 -6.48 -4.10 7.84
CA ALA A 152 -5.66 -3.34 8.78
C ALA A 152 -5.42 -4.06 10.12
N ALA A 153 -6.36 -4.90 10.56
CA ALA A 153 -6.21 -5.70 11.79
C ALA A 153 -5.04 -6.69 11.72
N LYS A 154 -4.63 -7.13 10.53
CA LYS A 154 -3.47 -8.02 10.31
C LYS A 154 -2.10 -7.31 10.45
N GLN A 155 -2.11 -6.06 10.92
CA GLN A 155 -0.98 -5.12 10.98
C GLN A 155 -0.53 -4.67 9.58
N PRO A 156 -0.46 -3.36 9.30
CA PRO A 156 0.11 -2.89 8.05
C PRO A 156 1.64 -3.07 8.08
N ASP A 157 2.20 -3.55 6.97
CA ASP A 157 3.63 -3.79 6.82
C ASP A 157 4.48 -2.51 6.88
N SER A 158 3.85 -1.33 6.73
CA SER A 158 4.52 -0.03 6.82
C SER A 158 3.57 1.12 7.16
N PHE A 159 4.14 2.28 7.50
CA PHE A 159 3.43 3.54 7.68
C PHE A 159 2.65 3.94 6.41
N GLU A 160 3.25 3.77 5.24
CA GLU A 160 2.61 4.05 3.94
C GLU A 160 1.43 3.11 3.70
N SER A 161 1.56 1.83 4.09
CA SER A 161 0.48 0.85 4.01
C SER A 161 -0.68 1.25 4.93
N ALA A 162 -0.39 1.71 6.15
CA ALA A 162 -1.39 2.27 7.08
C ALA A 162 -2.11 3.49 6.48
N ARG A 163 -1.36 4.41 5.86
CA ARG A 163 -1.91 5.57 5.13
C ARG A 163 -2.84 5.15 4.02
N GLN A 164 -2.46 4.16 3.21
CA GLN A 164 -3.29 3.68 2.11
C GLN A 164 -4.63 3.14 2.60
N ILE A 165 -4.63 2.34 3.66
CA ILE A 165 -5.86 1.78 4.22
C ILE A 165 -6.73 2.89 4.82
N ALA A 166 -6.14 3.78 5.61
CA ALA A 166 -6.89 4.88 6.24
C ALA A 166 -7.49 5.84 5.20
N TRP A 167 -6.76 6.19 4.14
CA TRP A 167 -7.29 6.99 3.03
C TRP A 167 -8.43 6.28 2.30
N ALA A 168 -8.31 4.97 2.07
CA ALA A 168 -9.36 4.19 1.44
C ALA A 168 -10.64 4.20 2.31
N ILE A 169 -10.52 3.97 3.62
CA ILE A 169 -11.66 4.04 4.55
C ILE A 169 -12.27 5.44 4.54
N GLN A 170 -11.46 6.49 4.70
CA GLN A 170 -11.92 7.88 4.72
C GLN A 170 -12.66 8.24 3.43
N SER A 171 -12.13 7.82 2.27
CA SER A 171 -12.74 8.10 0.97
C SER A 171 -14.06 7.36 0.80
N VAL A 172 -14.09 6.05 1.11
CA VAL A 172 -15.33 5.26 1.05
C VAL A 172 -16.37 5.83 2.01
N TYR A 173 -16.02 6.17 3.25
CA TYR A 173 -16.95 6.71 4.22
C TYR A 173 -17.50 8.07 3.80
N ARG A 174 -16.65 9.01 3.39
CA ARG A 174 -17.05 10.36 2.95
C ARG A 174 -17.95 10.30 1.71
N ASP A 175 -17.62 9.44 0.75
CA ASP A 175 -18.34 9.35 -0.52
C ASP A 175 -19.56 8.42 -0.39
N SER A 176 -19.72 7.72 0.74
CA SER A 176 -20.90 6.91 1.05
C SER A 176 -22.05 7.77 1.55
N GLN A 177 -23.28 7.27 1.36
CA GLN A 177 -24.47 7.82 2.01
C GLN A 177 -24.75 7.14 3.37
N LEU A 178 -23.72 6.66 4.06
CA LEU A 178 -23.88 6.09 5.41
C LEU A 178 -24.31 7.19 6.39
N PRO A 179 -25.14 6.86 7.41
CA PRO A 179 -25.45 7.81 8.46
C PRO A 179 -24.19 8.30 9.17
N GLU A 180 -24.18 9.57 9.53
CA GLU A 180 -23.09 10.14 10.31
C GLU A 180 -22.95 9.40 11.65
N ASN A 181 -21.74 8.95 11.94
CA ASN A 181 -21.39 8.28 13.18
C ASN A 181 -20.21 9.00 13.83
N ILE A 182 -20.44 9.59 15.01
CA ILE A 182 -19.45 10.41 15.74
C ILE A 182 -18.19 9.60 16.06
N ALA A 183 -18.32 8.31 16.40
CA ALA A 183 -17.16 7.47 16.70
C ALA A 183 -16.30 7.23 15.45
N VAL A 184 -16.93 6.96 14.30
CA VAL A 184 -16.21 6.80 13.02
C VAL A 184 -15.53 8.10 12.62
N THR A 185 -16.25 9.23 12.66
CA THR A 185 -15.69 10.54 12.31
C THR A 185 -14.51 10.89 13.23
N SER A 186 -14.65 10.69 14.54
CA SER A 186 -13.57 10.96 15.50
C SER A 186 -12.34 10.08 15.25
N ALA A 187 -12.52 8.78 15.02
CA ALA A 187 -11.41 7.88 14.70
C ALA A 187 -10.71 8.27 13.38
N LEU A 188 -11.46 8.66 12.35
CA LEU A 188 -10.89 9.14 11.08
C LEU A 188 -10.12 10.45 11.24
N GLU A 189 -10.57 11.37 12.09
CA GLU A 189 -9.82 12.60 12.40
C GLU A 189 -8.49 12.29 13.10
N GLN A 190 -8.47 11.34 14.03
CA GLN A 190 -7.24 10.91 14.70
C GLN A 190 -6.27 10.25 13.72
N LEU A 191 -6.78 9.34 12.87
CA LEU A 191 -6.00 8.75 11.79
C LEU A 191 -5.47 9.80 10.82
N SER A 192 -6.27 10.81 10.47
CA SER A 192 -5.85 11.91 9.59
C SER A 192 -4.62 12.64 10.13
N LYS A 193 -4.62 12.94 11.43
CA LYS A 193 -3.51 13.61 12.12
C LYS A 193 -2.29 12.69 12.23
N GLN A 194 -2.49 11.47 12.72
CA GLN A 194 -1.39 10.51 12.96
C GLN A 194 -0.67 10.13 11.66
N LEU A 195 -1.43 9.96 10.57
CA LEU A 195 -0.93 9.46 9.30
C LEU A 195 -0.71 10.54 8.24
N MET A 196 -0.91 11.82 8.59
CA MET A 196 -0.83 12.96 7.66
C MET A 196 -1.64 12.73 6.38
N LEU A 197 -2.93 12.46 6.54
CA LEU A 197 -3.83 12.16 5.43
C LEU A 197 -4.30 13.43 4.69
N GLU A 198 -4.15 14.59 5.30
CA GLU A 198 -4.45 15.89 4.68
C GLU A 198 -3.27 16.39 3.84
N PHE A 199 -3.55 16.72 2.58
CA PHE A 199 -2.60 17.41 1.73
C PHE A 199 -2.72 18.92 1.94
N PRO A 200 -1.59 19.66 1.98
CA PRO A 200 -1.64 21.11 2.02
C PRO A 200 -2.40 21.63 0.79
N ALA A 201 -3.32 22.57 1.01
CA ALA A 201 -4.09 23.18 -0.06
C ALA A 201 -3.17 24.06 -0.94
N GLY A 202 -2.97 23.65 -2.19
CA GLY A 202 -2.26 24.43 -3.21
C GLY A 202 -0.77 24.09 -3.36
N PRO A 203 -0.07 24.77 -4.30
CA PRO A 203 1.34 24.54 -4.59
C PRO A 203 2.21 25.18 -3.50
N SER A 204 2.18 24.62 -2.29
CA SER A 204 3.25 24.88 -1.34
C SER A 204 4.47 24.12 -1.83
N LEU A 205 5.55 24.83 -2.15
CA LEU A 205 6.85 24.19 -2.37
C LEU A 205 7.13 23.28 -1.17
N PRO A 206 7.70 22.08 -1.36
CA PRO A 206 8.17 21.27 -0.25
C PRO A 206 9.13 22.12 0.58
N THR A 207 8.67 22.61 1.72
CA THR A 207 9.54 23.30 2.67
C THR A 207 10.29 22.24 3.45
N SER A 208 11.47 22.60 3.98
CA SER A 208 12.16 21.78 4.97
C SER A 208 11.22 21.37 6.12
N THR A 209 10.27 22.25 6.47
CA THR A 209 9.21 22.00 7.45
C THR A 209 8.30 20.83 7.05
N ASN A 210 7.83 20.75 5.80
CA ASN A 210 6.95 19.66 5.35
C ASN A 210 7.67 18.30 5.38
N GLN A 211 8.95 18.28 5.00
CA GLN A 211 9.78 17.08 5.06
C GLN A 211 10.08 16.65 6.50
N GLN A 212 10.34 17.59 7.40
CA GLN A 212 10.52 17.29 8.82
C GLN A 212 9.23 16.73 9.44
N SER A 213 8.08 17.33 9.14
CA SER A 213 6.79 16.86 9.64
C SER A 213 6.48 15.43 9.19
N SER A 214 6.77 15.08 7.93
CA SER A 214 6.57 13.70 7.45
C SER A 214 7.50 12.71 8.14
N GLN A 215 8.77 13.06 8.34
CA GLN A 215 9.71 12.21 9.09
C GLN A 215 9.28 12.04 10.56
N ILE A 216 8.75 13.09 11.19
CA ILE A 216 8.23 13.04 12.56
C ILE A 216 7.01 12.11 12.63
N ALA A 217 6.03 12.28 11.73
CA ALA A 217 4.84 11.42 11.71
C ALA A 217 5.21 9.95 11.50
N VAL A 218 6.15 9.71 10.58
CA VAL A 218 6.72 8.39 10.30
C VAL A 218 7.36 7.78 11.56
N SER A 219 8.16 8.53 12.34
CA SER A 219 8.82 8.03 13.57
C SER A 219 7.88 7.89 14.78
N GLN A 220 6.85 8.73 14.84
CA GLN A 220 5.84 8.71 15.90
C GLN A 220 4.73 7.70 15.66
N TYR A 221 4.60 7.17 14.45
CA TYR A 221 3.64 6.13 14.14
C TYR A 221 3.80 4.92 15.08
N GLU A 222 2.67 4.45 15.61
CA GLU A 222 2.59 3.23 16.40
C GLU A 222 1.51 2.32 15.81
N PRO A 223 1.85 1.10 15.35
CA PRO A 223 0.88 0.19 14.75
C PRO A 223 -0.30 -0.14 15.67
N SER A 224 -0.06 -0.21 16.98
CA SER A 224 -1.08 -0.52 17.98
C SER A 224 -2.13 0.60 18.10
N GLU A 225 -1.71 1.87 18.06
CA GLU A 225 -2.63 3.01 18.05
C GLU A 225 -3.47 3.03 16.78
N PHE A 226 -2.84 2.79 15.63
CA PHE A 226 -3.54 2.66 14.36
C PHE A 226 -4.60 1.55 14.42
N GLN A 227 -4.22 0.36 14.89
CA GLN A 227 -5.14 -0.78 15.03
C GLN A 227 -6.30 -0.47 15.97
N LYS A 228 -6.07 0.30 17.03
CA LYS A 228 -7.14 0.74 17.93
C LYS A 228 -8.17 1.59 17.19
N PHE A 229 -7.74 2.62 16.45
CA PHE A 229 -8.68 3.45 15.68
C PHE A 229 -9.42 2.65 14.59
N ILE A 230 -8.75 1.68 13.97
CA ILE A 230 -9.38 0.76 13.01
C ILE A 230 -10.46 -0.10 13.68
N ALA A 231 -10.19 -0.62 14.89
CA ALA A 231 -11.15 -1.40 15.66
C ALA A 231 -12.35 -0.54 16.11
N ASP A 232 -12.11 0.71 16.51
CA ASP A 232 -13.17 1.66 16.87
C ASP A 232 -14.11 1.93 15.68
N ILE A 233 -13.56 2.07 14.47
CA ILE A 233 -14.36 2.21 13.22
C ILE A 233 -15.18 0.95 12.94
N ASP A 234 -14.56 -0.23 13.00
CA ASP A 234 -15.26 -1.49 12.69
C ASP A 234 -16.40 -1.77 13.68
N ALA A 235 -16.16 -1.54 14.98
CA ALA A 235 -17.17 -1.68 16.03
C ALA A 235 -18.31 -0.69 15.87
N ALA A 236 -18.01 0.57 15.52
CA ALA A 236 -19.03 1.60 15.33
C ALA A 236 -19.94 1.34 14.12
N LEU A 237 -19.41 0.67 13.08
CA LEU A 237 -20.19 0.29 11.91
C LEU A 237 -20.90 -1.06 12.07
N ASN A 238 -20.39 -1.95 12.93
CA ASN A 238 -20.93 -3.28 13.24
C ASN A 238 -21.24 -3.43 14.75
N PRO A 239 -22.24 -2.69 15.26
CA PRO A 239 -22.64 -2.75 16.67
C PRO A 239 -23.31 -4.07 17.05
#